data_AF-A0A8J6VY14-F1
#
_entry.id   AF-A0A8J6VY14-F1
#
_cell.length_a   1.000
_cell.length_b   1.000
_cell.length_c   1.000
_cell.angle_alpha   90.00
_cell.angle_beta   90.00
_cell.angle_gamma   90.00
#
_symmetry.space_group_name_H-M   'P 1'
#
loop_
_entity.id
_entity.type
_entity.pdbx_description
1 polymer ?
#
loop_
_entity_poly.entity_id
_entity_poly.type
_entity_poly.pdbx_seq_one_letter_code
_entity_poly.pdbx_strand_id
1 'polypeptide(L)'
;MKLVSKTFTALSTLALSLGLPHVAFALDPAVLYQRSSPAVVSISAPNGKSLNYGSGFIADSKGLILTNQHVVGKNKQVAIKLADGTIYSGIIVSCNAQVDLALIQIRPEKPLPSLSIQAVPPKIGQKAYAIGDPKGLERSLSDGIASRIDHSGLIQFTATASFGSSGGPLLNEDGQVIGIVQGGNPGTNLNFAIPAAAINNLPGQRSIAAQQISNYILASSLQIRQGNYQKGLKILNEGIYHYPDNSMLYLNRGAAKSFLQDYQGAKSDYSRSLQLQPTSLAIVTELEFMPP
;
A
#
# COMPACT_ATOMS: atom_id res chain seq x y z
N MET A 1 -38.83 31.93 60.58
CA MET A 1 -39.83 31.94 59.49
C MET A 1 -39.50 33.10 58.54
N LYS A 2 -38.82 32.83 57.42
CA LYS A 2 -38.85 33.60 56.15
C LYS A 2 -37.95 32.88 55.14
N LEU A 3 -38.61 32.25 54.17
CA LEU A 3 -38.03 31.66 52.97
C LEU A 3 -37.43 32.76 52.10
N VAL A 4 -36.24 32.53 51.54
CA VAL A 4 -35.83 33.13 50.26
C VAL A 4 -35.17 32.03 49.42
N SER A 5 -35.94 31.50 48.46
CA SER A 5 -35.47 30.58 47.45
C SER A 5 -34.62 31.32 46.40
N LYS A 6 -33.36 30.94 46.23
CA LYS A 6 -32.58 31.30 45.04
C LYS A 6 -32.61 30.12 44.08
N THR A 7 -33.40 30.25 43.03
CA THR A 7 -33.37 29.36 41.86
C THR A 7 -32.10 29.64 41.06
N PHE A 8 -31.18 28.67 41.01
CA PHE A 8 -30.06 28.68 40.06
C PHE A 8 -30.55 28.04 38.75
N THR A 9 -30.75 28.87 37.72
CA THR A 9 -30.98 28.39 36.36
C THR A 9 -29.63 27.99 35.78
N ALA A 10 -29.36 26.69 35.67
CA ALA A 10 -28.18 26.19 34.97
C ALA A 10 -28.41 26.33 33.45
N LEU A 11 -27.73 27.27 32.81
CA LEU A 11 -27.60 27.30 31.35
C LEU A 11 -26.68 26.16 30.94
N SER A 12 -27.25 25.03 30.49
CA SER A 12 -26.49 23.99 29.81
C SER A 12 -26.15 24.48 28.40
N THR A 13 -24.90 24.92 28.19
CA THR A 13 -24.37 25.18 26.85
C THR A 13 -24.22 23.87 26.11
N LEU A 14 -25.13 23.62 25.16
CA LEU A 14 -25.04 22.53 24.21
C LEU A 14 -23.91 22.87 23.22
N ALA A 15 -22.71 22.34 23.45
CA ALA A 15 -21.62 22.46 22.49
C ALA A 15 -21.93 21.57 21.27
N LEU A 16 -22.46 22.19 20.22
CA LEU A 16 -22.68 21.55 18.93
C LEU A 16 -21.29 21.27 18.32
N SER A 17 -20.78 20.04 18.48
CA SER A 17 -19.54 19.63 17.83
C SER A 17 -19.79 19.49 16.33
N LEU A 18 -19.57 20.58 15.59
CA LEU A 18 -19.47 20.53 14.13
C LEU A 18 -18.29 19.61 13.79
N GLY A 19 -18.60 18.40 13.33
CA GLY A 19 -17.62 17.45 12.82
C GLY A 19 -16.92 18.04 11.61
N LEU A 20 -15.75 18.65 11.84
CA LEU A 20 -14.88 19.05 10.75
C LEU A 20 -14.47 17.79 9.98
N PRO A 21 -14.66 17.74 8.66
CA PRO A 21 -14.20 16.60 7.88
C PRO A 21 -12.69 16.48 8.09
N HIS A 22 -12.22 15.29 8.47
CA HIS A 22 -10.79 14.98 8.43
C HIS A 22 -10.36 15.01 6.97
N VAL A 23 -9.88 16.18 6.52
CA VAL A 23 -9.11 16.30 5.28
C VAL A 23 -7.80 15.58 5.56
N ALA A 24 -7.65 14.38 5.01
CA ALA A 24 -6.33 13.77 4.91
C ALA A 24 -5.52 14.67 3.98
N PHE A 25 -4.60 15.44 4.56
CA PHE A 25 -3.66 16.24 3.76
C PHE A 25 -2.66 15.28 3.14
N ALA A 26 -2.58 15.29 1.80
CA ALA A 26 -1.48 14.69 1.06
C ALA A 26 -0.14 15.12 1.70
N LEU A 27 0.84 14.22 1.75
CA LEU A 27 2.15 14.58 2.28
C LEU A 27 2.75 15.68 1.39
N ASP A 28 3.30 16.72 2.03
CA ASP A 28 4.22 17.63 1.37
C ASP A 28 5.31 16.78 0.66
N PRO A 29 5.58 16.97 -0.65
CA PRO A 29 6.62 16.23 -1.36
C PRO A 29 7.96 16.17 -0.63
N ALA A 30 8.34 17.21 0.11
CA ALA A 30 9.55 17.21 0.92
C ALA A 30 9.47 16.20 2.08
N VAL A 31 8.32 16.11 2.75
CA VAL A 31 8.06 15.14 3.82
C VAL A 31 7.99 13.72 3.25
N LEU A 32 7.32 13.53 2.11
CA LEU A 32 7.28 12.25 1.41
C LEU A 32 8.70 11.78 1.08
N TYR A 33 9.55 12.67 0.55
CA TYR A 33 10.94 12.36 0.27
C TYR A 33 11.73 11.94 1.49
N GLN A 34 11.66 12.72 2.58
CA GLN A 34 12.39 12.42 3.82
C GLN A 34 11.98 11.07 4.41
N ARG A 35 10.71 10.71 4.31
CA ARG A 35 10.18 9.43 4.83
C ARG A 35 10.52 8.24 3.94
N SER A 36 10.49 8.44 2.62
CA SER A 36 10.57 7.32 1.67
C SER A 36 11.98 7.06 1.13
N SER A 37 12.79 8.11 0.96
CA SER A 37 14.14 7.97 0.38
C SER A 37 15.08 7.06 1.16
N PRO A 38 15.04 6.94 2.50
CA PRO A 38 15.91 6.01 3.23
C PRO A 38 15.66 4.53 2.90
N ALA A 39 14.47 4.20 2.38
CA ALA A 39 14.10 2.84 1.99
C ALA A 39 14.48 2.50 0.53
N VAL A 40 14.96 3.48 -0.25
CA VAL A 40 15.39 3.28 -1.64
C VAL A 40 16.87 2.92 -1.66
N VAL A 41 17.20 1.87 -2.40
CA VAL A 41 18.55 1.29 -2.46
C VAL A 41 19.11 1.33 -3.87
N SER A 42 20.43 1.40 -3.98
CA SER A 42 21.13 1.23 -5.25
C SER A 42 21.54 -0.22 -5.42
N ILE A 43 21.37 -0.77 -6.62
CA ILE A 43 21.66 -2.16 -6.94
C ILE A 43 22.71 -2.21 -8.03
N SER A 44 23.74 -3.03 -7.82
CA SER A 44 24.78 -3.31 -8.80
C SER A 44 24.91 -4.82 -9.00
N ALA A 45 24.73 -5.26 -10.25
CA ALA A 45 24.75 -6.67 -10.62
C ALA A 45 25.86 -6.94 -11.64
N PRO A 46 26.67 -7.99 -11.46
CA PRO A 46 27.64 -8.42 -12.47
C PRO A 46 26.97 -8.70 -13.82
N ASN A 47 27.56 -8.20 -14.90
CA ASN A 47 27.14 -8.49 -16.27
C ASN A 47 28.37 -8.68 -17.18
N GLY A 48 28.99 -9.85 -17.09
CA GLY A 48 30.25 -10.14 -17.78
C GLY A 48 31.39 -9.28 -17.27
N LYS A 49 31.95 -8.42 -18.14
CA LYS A 49 33.00 -7.44 -17.79
C LYS A 49 32.46 -6.09 -17.32
N SER A 50 31.13 -5.91 -17.34
CA SER A 50 30.44 -4.67 -16.97
C SER A 50 29.56 -4.89 -15.75
N LEU A 51 28.98 -3.80 -15.23
CA LEU A 51 27.97 -3.82 -14.18
C LEU A 51 26.65 -3.29 -14.73
N ASN A 52 25.56 -4.01 -14.42
CA ASN A 52 24.21 -3.48 -14.53
C ASN A 52 23.91 -2.68 -13.26
N TYR A 53 23.26 -1.53 -13.43
CA TYR A 53 22.88 -0.64 -12.35
C TYR A 53 21.39 -0.37 -12.38
N GLY A 54 20.81 -0.27 -11.20
CA GLY A 54 19.42 0.11 -11.02
C GLY A 54 19.16 0.51 -9.57
N SER A 55 17.88 0.73 -9.29
CA SER A 55 17.37 0.99 -7.97
C SER A 55 16.55 -0.20 -7.47
N GLY A 56 16.26 -0.18 -6.18
CA GLY A 56 15.26 -1.03 -5.55
C GLY A 56 14.64 -0.29 -4.38
N PHE A 57 13.73 -0.94 -3.69
CA PHE A 57 13.26 -0.45 -2.40
C PHE A 57 13.01 -1.59 -1.42
N ILE A 58 13.20 -1.28 -0.15
CA ILE A 58 12.96 -2.19 0.96
C ILE A 58 11.45 -2.27 1.19
N ALA A 59 10.88 -3.45 0.97
CA ALA A 59 9.46 -3.75 1.13
C ALA A 59 9.11 -4.24 2.55
N ASP A 60 10.08 -4.78 3.28
CA ASP A 60 9.96 -5.13 4.70
C ASP A 60 11.25 -4.78 5.45
N SER A 61 11.10 -4.22 6.64
CA SER A 61 12.12 -3.93 7.64
C SER A 61 13.13 -5.06 7.89
N LYS A 62 12.79 -6.31 7.60
CA LYS A 62 13.69 -7.48 7.68
C LYS A 62 14.66 -7.60 6.50
N GLY A 63 14.66 -6.67 5.56
CA GLY A 63 15.60 -6.64 4.43
C GLY A 63 15.09 -7.31 3.17
N LEU A 64 13.77 -7.35 2.97
CA LEU A 64 13.19 -7.80 1.71
C LEU A 64 13.15 -6.62 0.73
N ILE A 65 13.68 -6.79 -0.47
CA ILE A 65 13.88 -5.72 -1.45
C ILE A 65 13.27 -6.11 -2.80
N LEU A 66 12.53 -5.17 -3.40
CA LEU A 66 11.99 -5.30 -4.75
C LEU A 66 12.81 -4.49 -5.75
N THR A 67 12.94 -5.03 -6.95
CA THR A 67 13.57 -4.37 -8.10
C THR A 67 13.11 -5.04 -9.40
N ASN A 68 13.64 -4.59 -10.54
CA ASN A 68 13.41 -5.25 -11.82
C ASN A 68 14.26 -6.51 -12.01
N GLN A 69 13.73 -7.45 -12.78
CA GLN A 69 14.48 -8.65 -13.17
C GLN A 69 15.67 -8.28 -14.06
N HIS A 70 15.52 -7.33 -14.99
CA HIS A 70 16.61 -6.95 -15.89
C HIS A 70 17.79 -6.28 -15.15
N VAL A 71 17.53 -5.62 -14.01
CA VAL A 71 18.58 -5.01 -13.17
C VAL A 71 19.48 -6.11 -12.59
N VAL A 72 18.88 -7.18 -12.08
CA VAL A 72 19.63 -8.29 -11.46
C VAL A 72 20.14 -9.33 -12.46
N GLY A 73 19.56 -9.38 -13.67
CA GLY A 73 19.95 -10.30 -14.73
C GLY A 73 19.80 -11.77 -14.33
N LYS A 74 20.81 -12.59 -14.64
CA LYS A 74 20.87 -14.02 -14.33
C LYS A 74 21.66 -14.34 -13.05
N ASN A 75 21.98 -13.33 -12.26
CA ASN A 75 22.80 -13.49 -11.06
C ASN A 75 22.04 -14.25 -9.97
N LYS A 76 22.77 -14.78 -8.98
CA LYS A 76 22.20 -15.31 -7.73
C LYS A 76 22.31 -14.32 -6.57
N GLN A 77 23.28 -13.42 -6.66
CA GLN A 77 23.55 -12.39 -5.67
C GLN A 77 23.91 -11.09 -6.37
N VAL A 78 23.60 -9.97 -5.72
CA VAL A 78 23.88 -8.61 -6.19
C VAL A 78 24.34 -7.74 -5.02
N ALA A 79 25.09 -6.69 -5.32
CA ALA A 79 25.47 -5.71 -4.32
C ALA A 79 24.32 -4.71 -4.12
N ILE A 80 23.96 -4.47 -2.85
CA ILE A 80 22.92 -3.54 -2.43
C ILE A 80 23.58 -2.45 -1.61
N LYS A 81 23.50 -1.20 -2.04
CA LYS A 81 23.93 -0.03 -1.27
C LYS A 81 22.70 0.65 -0.67
N LEU A 82 22.66 0.75 0.66
CA LEU A 82 21.61 1.45 1.41
C LEU A 82 21.80 2.97 1.35
N ALA A 83 20.79 3.71 1.82
CA ALA A 83 20.82 5.16 1.84
C ALA A 83 21.93 5.74 2.72
N ASP A 84 22.33 5.04 3.79
CA ASP A 84 23.45 5.41 4.67
C ASP A 84 24.84 5.04 4.10
N GLY A 85 24.88 4.43 2.91
CA GLY A 85 26.10 3.98 2.26
C GLY A 85 26.51 2.55 2.60
N THR A 86 25.85 1.88 3.54
CA THR A 86 26.15 0.48 3.91
C THR A 86 25.91 -0.43 2.72
N ILE A 87 26.82 -1.38 2.48
CA ILE A 87 26.74 -2.33 1.38
C ILE A 87 26.45 -3.74 1.90
N TYR A 88 25.43 -4.38 1.34
CA TYR A 88 25.07 -5.77 1.60
C TYR A 88 25.25 -6.63 0.33
N SER A 89 25.61 -7.91 0.52
CA SER A 89 25.38 -8.93 -0.50
C SER A 89 23.93 -9.42 -0.40
N GLY A 90 23.11 -9.11 -1.40
CA GLY A 90 21.71 -9.51 -1.48
C GLY A 90 21.53 -10.81 -2.24
N ILE A 91 20.78 -11.75 -1.68
CA ILE A 91 20.44 -13.02 -2.32
C ILE A 91 19.14 -12.85 -3.09
N ILE A 92 19.12 -13.22 -4.37
CA ILE A 92 17.89 -13.21 -5.16
C ILE A 92 17.07 -14.44 -4.76
N VAL A 93 15.94 -14.21 -4.12
CA VAL A 93 15.08 -15.28 -3.56
C VAL A 93 13.90 -15.62 -4.47
N SER A 94 13.52 -14.73 -5.38
CA SER A 94 12.49 -14.99 -6.38
C SER A 94 12.67 -14.04 -7.57
N CYS A 95 12.32 -14.49 -8.77
CA CYS A 95 12.30 -13.65 -9.95
C CYS A 95 11.23 -14.12 -10.94
N ASN A 96 10.72 -13.19 -11.73
CA ASN A 96 9.84 -13.48 -12.85
C ASN A 96 10.20 -12.54 -14.00
N ALA A 97 10.81 -13.09 -15.06
CA ALA A 97 11.22 -12.34 -16.23
C ALA A 97 10.04 -11.86 -17.10
N GLN A 98 8.88 -12.51 -17.03
CA GLN A 98 7.70 -12.12 -17.83
C GLN A 98 7.11 -10.78 -17.36
N VAL A 99 7.16 -10.51 -16.06
CA VAL A 99 6.68 -9.25 -15.46
C VAL A 99 7.83 -8.34 -15.03
N ASP A 100 9.07 -8.70 -15.37
CA ASP A 100 10.29 -7.95 -15.07
C ASP A 100 10.45 -7.57 -13.58
N LEU A 101 10.22 -8.54 -12.69
CA LEU A 101 10.37 -8.37 -11.24
C LEU A 101 11.36 -9.35 -10.61
N ALA A 102 12.08 -8.88 -9.59
CA ALA A 102 12.93 -9.69 -8.74
C ALA A 102 12.78 -9.28 -7.28
N LEU A 103 12.95 -10.28 -6.40
CA LEU A 103 12.94 -10.15 -4.96
C LEU A 103 14.29 -10.55 -4.41
N ILE A 104 14.86 -9.67 -3.60
CA ILE A 104 16.18 -9.82 -2.99
C ILE A 104 16.00 -9.83 -1.48
N GLN A 105 16.75 -10.69 -0.80
CA GLN A 105 16.83 -10.74 0.65
C GLN A 105 18.24 -10.35 1.09
N ILE A 106 18.34 -9.36 1.98
CA ILE A 106 19.54 -9.07 2.77
C ILE A 106 19.29 -9.43 4.25
N ARG A 107 20.34 -9.45 5.06
CA ARG A 107 20.24 -9.73 6.50
C ARG A 107 20.77 -8.53 7.29
N PRO A 108 19.94 -7.53 7.56
CA PRO A 108 20.38 -6.36 8.30
C PRO A 108 20.49 -6.66 9.80
N GLU A 109 21.42 -6.01 10.48
CA GLU A 109 21.58 -6.15 11.93
C GLU A 109 20.46 -5.47 12.72
N LYS A 110 19.81 -4.46 12.12
CA LYS A 110 18.73 -3.67 12.69
C LYS A 110 17.57 -3.58 11.69
N PRO A 111 16.32 -3.40 12.16
CA PRO A 111 15.19 -3.14 11.26
C PRO A 111 15.47 -1.95 10.34
N LEU A 112 15.22 -2.13 9.06
CA LEU A 112 15.41 -1.10 8.05
C LEU A 112 14.14 -0.26 7.85
N PRO A 113 14.25 0.99 7.37
CA PRO A 113 13.11 1.71 6.82
C PRO A 113 12.55 0.93 5.62
N SER A 114 11.23 0.82 5.54
CA SER A 114 10.53 0.09 4.48
C SER A 114 9.33 0.86 3.93
N LEU A 115 8.99 0.61 2.68
CA LEU A 115 7.85 1.21 2.01
C LEU A 115 6.65 0.26 2.02
N SER A 116 5.48 0.80 2.33
CA SER A 116 4.22 0.09 2.20
C SER A 116 3.81 0.01 0.73
N ILE A 117 3.25 -1.12 0.32
CA ILE A 117 2.80 -1.36 -1.05
C ILE A 117 1.28 -1.24 -1.13
N GLN A 118 0.77 -0.60 -2.18
CA GLN A 118 -0.65 -0.55 -2.53
C GLN A 118 -0.91 -1.49 -3.72
N ALA A 119 -1.66 -2.58 -3.53
CA ALA A 119 -2.00 -3.49 -4.62
C ALA A 119 -3.05 -2.91 -5.57
N VAL A 120 -3.90 -2.01 -5.11
CA VAL A 120 -4.88 -1.37 -5.98
C VAL A 120 -4.17 -0.46 -6.99
N PRO A 121 -4.39 -0.63 -8.30
CA PRO A 121 -3.82 0.27 -9.30
C PRO A 121 -4.20 1.73 -9.05
N PRO A 122 -3.33 2.69 -9.41
CA PRO A 122 -3.64 4.10 -9.24
C PRO A 122 -4.79 4.52 -10.17
N LYS A 123 -5.48 5.59 -9.82
CA LYS A 123 -6.41 6.24 -10.74
C LYS A 123 -5.64 7.04 -11.79
N ILE A 124 -6.17 7.09 -13.01
CA ILE A 124 -5.62 7.99 -14.03
C ILE A 124 -5.79 9.44 -13.55
N GLY A 125 -4.72 10.23 -13.66
CA GLY A 125 -4.62 11.59 -13.14
C GLY A 125 -4.14 11.70 -11.69
N GLN A 126 -4.02 10.58 -10.96
CA GLN A 126 -3.49 10.58 -9.59
C GLN A 126 -2.03 11.03 -9.58
N LYS A 127 -1.65 11.84 -8.58
CA LYS A 127 -0.25 12.23 -8.35
C LYS A 127 0.65 11.02 -8.12
N ALA A 128 1.83 11.07 -8.72
CA ALA A 128 2.82 10.02 -8.63
C ALA A 128 4.22 10.61 -8.47
N TYR A 129 5.03 9.99 -7.61
CA TYR A 129 6.40 10.40 -7.33
C TYR A 129 7.35 9.24 -7.59
N ALA A 130 8.42 9.46 -8.35
CA ALA A 130 9.46 8.46 -8.51
C ALA A 130 10.67 8.84 -7.66
N ILE A 131 11.25 7.86 -6.98
CA ILE A 131 12.54 8.00 -6.31
C ILE A 131 13.48 6.95 -6.88
N GLY A 132 14.64 7.38 -7.35
CA GLY A 132 15.66 6.46 -7.87
C GLY A 132 17.06 7.02 -7.74
N ASP A 133 18.05 6.21 -8.06
CA ASP A 133 19.46 6.58 -8.07
C ASP A 133 20.02 6.67 -9.50
N PRO A 134 19.74 7.76 -10.23
CA PRO A 134 20.29 7.92 -11.57
C PRO A 134 21.76 8.32 -11.52
N LYS A 135 22.65 7.42 -11.97
CA LYS A 135 24.08 7.68 -12.15
C LYS A 135 24.84 8.11 -10.88
N GLY A 136 24.41 7.67 -9.69
CA GLY A 136 25.05 8.03 -8.42
C GLY A 136 24.66 9.40 -7.87
N LEU A 137 23.68 10.08 -8.49
CA LEU A 137 22.98 11.22 -7.91
C LEU A 137 21.91 10.66 -6.95
N GLU A 138 22.40 10.27 -5.77
CA GLU A 138 21.69 9.41 -4.82
C GLU A 138 20.26 9.91 -4.55
N ARG A 139 19.27 9.06 -4.88
CA ARG A 139 17.86 9.21 -4.45
C ARG A 139 17.24 10.54 -4.93
N SER A 140 17.22 10.78 -6.23
CA SER A 140 16.52 11.94 -6.81
C SER A 140 15.00 11.73 -6.79
N LEU A 141 14.24 12.73 -6.31
CA LEU A 141 12.78 12.77 -6.38
C LEU A 141 12.32 13.44 -7.68
N SER A 142 11.36 12.85 -8.36
CA SER A 142 10.61 13.51 -9.43
C SER A 142 9.11 13.36 -9.21
N ASP A 143 8.32 14.35 -9.65
CA ASP A 143 6.86 14.35 -9.53
C ASP A 143 6.16 14.34 -10.89
N GLY A 144 4.95 13.80 -10.91
CA GLY A 144 4.11 13.71 -12.09
C GLY A 144 2.76 13.10 -11.75
N ILE A 145 2.15 12.42 -12.72
CA ILE A 145 0.88 11.71 -12.55
C ILE A 145 0.94 10.32 -13.18
N ALA A 146 0.07 9.42 -12.73
CA ALA A 146 -0.30 8.22 -13.49
C ALA A 146 -1.16 8.65 -14.69
N SER A 147 -0.62 8.60 -15.90
CA SER A 147 -1.26 9.16 -17.09
C SER A 147 -2.13 8.15 -17.86
N ARG A 148 -1.81 6.86 -17.74
CA ARG A 148 -2.55 5.77 -18.40
C ARG A 148 -2.20 4.44 -17.73
N ILE A 149 -3.13 3.49 -17.77
CA ILE A 149 -2.88 2.08 -17.49
C ILE A 149 -3.23 1.33 -18.78
N ASP A 150 -2.29 0.54 -19.29
CA ASP A 150 -2.52 -0.20 -20.53
C ASP A 150 -3.23 -1.55 -20.29
N HIS A 151 -3.54 -2.26 -21.37
CA HIS A 151 -4.25 -3.55 -21.30
C HIS A 151 -3.47 -4.64 -20.55
N SER A 152 -2.14 -4.50 -20.41
CA SER A 152 -1.30 -5.41 -19.63
C SER A 152 -1.20 -5.01 -18.15
N GLY A 153 -1.78 -3.85 -17.78
CA GLY A 153 -1.72 -3.28 -16.44
C GLY A 153 -0.50 -2.38 -16.19
N LEU A 154 0.34 -2.14 -17.20
CA LEU A 154 1.52 -1.30 -17.07
C LEU A 154 1.09 0.16 -16.84
N ILE A 155 1.67 0.79 -15.83
CA ILE A 155 1.36 2.16 -15.44
C ILE A 155 2.26 3.08 -16.26
N GLN A 156 1.67 3.90 -17.11
CA GLN A 156 2.36 5.02 -17.72
C GLN A 156 2.31 6.22 -16.78
N PHE A 157 3.44 6.92 -16.61
CA PHE A 157 3.53 8.09 -15.74
C PHE A 157 4.43 9.20 -16.32
N THR A 158 4.26 10.41 -15.80
CA THR A 158 4.95 11.62 -16.32
C THR A 158 6.13 12.09 -15.46
N ALA A 159 6.28 11.59 -14.24
CA ALA A 159 7.44 11.91 -13.40
C ALA A 159 8.73 11.48 -14.12
N THR A 160 9.76 12.32 -14.06
CA THR A 160 11.01 12.05 -14.79
C THR A 160 11.66 10.76 -14.29
N ALA A 161 11.87 9.81 -15.21
CA ALA A 161 12.67 8.63 -14.99
C ALA A 161 13.89 8.66 -15.92
N SER A 162 15.05 8.30 -15.39
CA SER A 162 16.30 8.24 -16.16
C SER A 162 17.10 6.98 -15.83
N PHE A 163 18.21 6.75 -16.55
CA PHE A 163 19.08 5.59 -16.31
C PHE A 163 19.46 5.49 -14.83
N GLY A 164 19.14 4.34 -14.21
CA GLY A 164 19.34 4.07 -12.78
C GLY A 164 18.05 4.10 -11.95
N SER A 165 16.97 4.70 -12.45
CA SER A 165 15.65 4.66 -11.78
C SER A 165 14.92 3.31 -11.90
N SER A 166 15.30 2.47 -12.86
CA SER A 166 14.74 1.12 -13.03
C SER A 166 14.85 0.30 -11.75
N GLY A 167 13.73 -0.25 -11.29
CA GLY A 167 13.55 -0.99 -10.04
C GLY A 167 13.19 -0.11 -8.84
N GLY A 168 13.29 1.22 -8.97
CA GLY A 168 12.89 2.16 -7.93
C GLY A 168 11.35 2.26 -7.77
N PRO A 169 10.87 2.78 -6.63
CA PRO A 169 9.44 2.89 -6.37
C PRO A 169 8.80 4.06 -7.12
N LEU A 170 7.59 3.83 -7.62
CA LEU A 170 6.61 4.86 -7.96
C LEU A 170 5.60 4.95 -6.81
N LEU A 171 5.49 6.13 -6.19
CA LEU A 171 4.75 6.39 -4.96
C LEU A 171 3.50 7.24 -5.20
N ASN A 172 2.44 6.99 -4.45
CA ASN A 172 1.32 7.93 -4.31
C ASN A 172 1.63 9.03 -3.29
N GLU A 173 0.69 9.96 -3.09
CA GLU A 173 0.78 11.09 -2.14
C GLU A 173 0.91 10.66 -0.66
N ASP A 174 0.55 9.42 -0.33
CA ASP A 174 0.69 8.84 1.01
C ASP A 174 2.06 8.16 1.22
N GLY A 175 2.92 8.16 0.20
CA GLY A 175 4.21 7.46 0.21
C GLY A 175 4.11 5.94 0.07
N GLN A 176 2.97 5.42 -0.41
CA GLN A 176 2.79 4.00 -0.69
C GLN A 176 3.21 3.69 -2.14
N VAL A 177 3.85 2.54 -2.34
CA VAL A 177 4.29 2.07 -3.65
C VAL A 177 3.09 1.61 -4.45
N ILE A 178 2.82 2.29 -5.56
CA ILE A 178 1.79 1.95 -6.55
C ILE A 178 2.40 1.23 -7.77
N GLY A 179 3.71 1.34 -7.98
CA GLY A 179 4.42 0.64 -9.04
C GLY A 179 5.94 0.59 -8.84
N ILE A 180 6.59 -0.21 -9.67
CA ILE A 180 8.04 -0.38 -9.74
C ILE A 180 8.48 0.17 -11.09
N VAL A 181 9.26 1.25 -11.10
CA VAL A 181 9.72 1.93 -12.32
C VAL A 181 10.49 0.92 -13.18
N GLN A 182 10.05 0.69 -14.41
CA GLN A 182 10.76 -0.17 -15.37
C GLN A 182 11.82 0.64 -16.13
N GLY A 183 11.52 1.92 -16.34
CA GLY A 183 12.32 2.86 -17.13
C GLY A 183 11.42 3.64 -18.08
N GLY A 184 12.03 4.45 -18.92
CA GLY A 184 11.33 5.19 -19.97
C GLY A 184 12.27 5.53 -21.11
N ASN A 185 11.73 6.07 -22.18
CA ASN A 185 12.54 6.51 -23.31
C ASN A 185 13.22 7.86 -22.97
N PRO A 186 14.56 7.95 -22.94
CA PRO A 186 15.25 9.20 -22.70
C PRO A 186 14.76 10.30 -23.65
N GLY A 187 14.45 11.48 -23.12
CA GLY A 187 13.96 12.62 -23.92
C GLY A 187 12.47 12.61 -24.21
N THR A 188 11.71 11.63 -23.68
CA THR A 188 10.24 11.63 -23.73
C THR A 188 9.67 11.61 -22.32
N ASN A 189 8.53 12.26 -22.08
CA ASN A 189 7.78 12.13 -20.81
C ASN A 189 6.93 10.83 -20.80
N LEU A 190 7.46 9.75 -21.38
CA LEU A 190 6.82 8.44 -21.49
C LEU A 190 7.63 7.44 -20.67
N ASN A 191 7.25 7.31 -19.40
CA ASN A 191 7.85 6.39 -18.45
C ASN A 191 6.84 5.32 -18.04
N PHE A 192 7.34 4.13 -17.73
CA PHE A 192 6.52 2.97 -17.41
C PHE A 192 6.92 2.36 -16.06
N ALA A 193 5.91 1.93 -15.31
CA ALA A 193 6.08 1.23 -14.05
C ALA A 193 5.21 -0.04 -14.05
N ILE A 194 5.81 -1.12 -13.57
CA ILE A 194 5.11 -2.38 -13.31
C ILE A 194 4.19 -2.14 -12.11
N PRO A 195 2.89 -2.51 -12.18
CA PRO A 195 1.98 -2.30 -11.05
C PRO A 195 2.46 -3.07 -9.83
N ALA A 196 2.36 -2.46 -8.65
CA ALA A 196 2.77 -3.07 -7.39
C ALA A 196 2.14 -4.46 -7.14
N ALA A 197 0.91 -4.68 -7.60
CA ALA A 197 0.24 -5.97 -7.54
C ALA A 197 0.94 -7.10 -8.30
N ALA A 198 1.80 -6.79 -9.27
CA ALA A 198 2.48 -7.79 -10.08
C ALA A 198 3.47 -8.65 -9.29
N ILE A 199 3.84 -8.23 -8.08
CA ILE A 199 4.60 -9.06 -7.12
C ILE A 199 3.90 -10.39 -6.80
N ASN A 200 2.58 -10.48 -6.97
CA ASN A 200 1.82 -11.73 -6.81
C ASN A 200 2.21 -12.77 -7.87
N ASN A 201 2.83 -12.34 -8.96
CA ASN A 201 3.36 -13.21 -10.00
C ASN A 201 4.78 -13.72 -9.69
N LEU A 202 5.38 -13.32 -8.57
CA LEU A 202 6.66 -13.87 -8.13
C LEU A 202 6.45 -15.26 -7.50
N PRO A 203 7.23 -16.28 -7.92
CA PRO A 203 7.18 -17.59 -7.32
C PRO A 203 7.37 -17.55 -5.80
N GLY A 204 6.53 -18.31 -5.08
CA GLY A 204 6.62 -18.48 -3.63
C GLY A 204 6.13 -17.29 -2.78
N GLN A 205 5.57 -16.24 -3.39
CA GLN A 205 5.00 -15.11 -2.65
C GLN A 205 3.51 -15.30 -2.34
N ARG A 206 3.10 -14.88 -1.13
CA ARG A 206 1.67 -14.72 -0.81
C ARG A 206 1.16 -13.47 -1.52
N SER A 207 -0.09 -13.52 -2.01
CA SER A 207 -0.71 -12.37 -2.67
C SER A 207 -0.72 -11.13 -1.74
N ILE A 208 -0.16 -10.00 -2.18
CA ILE A 208 -0.23 -8.72 -1.47
C ILE A 208 -1.67 -8.32 -1.25
N ALA A 209 -2.54 -8.52 -2.24
CA ALA A 209 -3.96 -8.19 -2.07
C ALA A 209 -4.54 -8.97 -0.88
N ALA A 210 -4.25 -10.28 -0.79
CA ALA A 210 -4.67 -11.09 0.34
C ALA A 210 -4.09 -10.61 1.69
N GLN A 211 -2.83 -10.16 1.70
CA GLN A 211 -2.19 -9.61 2.89
C GLN A 211 -2.81 -8.26 3.30
N GLN A 212 -3.08 -7.36 2.36
CA GLN A 212 -3.72 -6.08 2.62
C GLN A 212 -5.16 -6.25 3.09
N ILE A 213 -5.93 -7.13 2.46
CA ILE A 213 -7.26 -7.53 2.92
C ILE A 213 -7.18 -8.03 4.37
N SER A 214 -6.22 -8.91 4.67
CA SER A 214 -6.01 -9.41 6.04
C SER A 214 -5.69 -8.29 7.02
N ASN A 215 -4.89 -7.29 6.61
CA ASN A 215 -4.56 -6.13 7.44
C ASN A 215 -5.80 -5.26 7.72
N TYR A 216 -6.66 -4.99 6.73
CA TYR A 216 -7.92 -4.27 6.95
C TYR A 216 -8.82 -5.00 7.95
N ILE A 217 -8.98 -6.32 7.77
CA ILE A 217 -9.78 -7.17 8.65
C ILE A 217 -9.22 -7.16 10.08
N LEU A 218 -7.91 -7.35 10.23
CA LEU A 218 -7.25 -7.38 11.54
C LEU A 218 -7.31 -6.02 12.25
N ALA A 219 -6.99 -4.93 11.53
CA ALA A 219 -7.02 -3.58 12.08
C ALA A 219 -8.45 -3.19 12.50
N SER A 220 -9.46 -3.53 11.70
CA SER A 220 -10.86 -3.34 12.06
C SER A 220 -11.24 -4.14 13.30
N SER A 221 -10.89 -5.44 13.32
CA SER A 221 -11.16 -6.33 14.45
C SER A 221 -10.53 -5.83 15.75
N LEU A 222 -9.34 -5.22 15.70
CA LEU A 222 -8.69 -4.59 16.85
C LEU A 222 -9.49 -3.38 17.36
N GLN A 223 -9.99 -2.52 16.48
CA GLN A 223 -10.83 -1.39 16.88
C GLN A 223 -12.15 -1.85 17.48
N ILE A 224 -12.82 -2.84 16.87
CA ILE A 224 -14.09 -3.38 17.35
C ILE A 224 -13.95 -4.00 18.74
N ARG A 225 -12.88 -4.77 18.99
CA ARG A 225 -12.61 -5.35 20.32
C ARG A 225 -12.38 -4.30 21.40
N GLN A 226 -11.94 -3.10 21.03
CA GLN A 226 -11.78 -1.97 21.94
C GLN A 226 -13.08 -1.16 22.12
N GLY A 227 -14.20 -1.62 21.55
CA GLY A 227 -15.48 -0.90 21.55
C GLY A 227 -15.55 0.24 20.53
N ASN A 228 -14.52 0.44 19.71
CA ASN A 228 -14.46 1.51 18.70
C ASN A 228 -15.10 1.08 17.37
N TYR A 229 -16.37 0.67 17.41
CA TYR A 229 -17.08 0.11 16.25
C TYR A 229 -17.07 1.02 15.01
N GLN A 230 -17.28 2.33 15.19
CA GLN A 230 -17.27 3.29 14.09
C GLN A 230 -15.91 3.35 13.37
N LYS A 231 -14.80 3.27 14.12
CA LYS A 231 -13.45 3.22 13.52
C LYS A 231 -13.25 1.91 12.76
N GLY A 232 -13.69 0.78 13.34
CA GLY A 232 -13.64 -0.52 12.67
C GLY A 232 -14.43 -0.54 11.35
N LEU A 233 -15.63 0.03 11.35
CA LEU A 233 -16.45 0.17 10.13
C LEU A 233 -15.79 1.06 9.09
N LYS A 234 -15.16 2.18 9.50
CA LYS A 234 -14.41 3.04 8.57
C LYS A 234 -13.28 2.27 7.89
N ILE A 235 -12.49 1.51 8.66
CA ILE A 235 -11.40 0.68 8.11
C ILE A 235 -11.95 -0.35 7.09
N LEU A 236 -13.08 -0.99 7.38
CA LEU A 236 -13.69 -1.95 6.46
C LEU A 236 -14.26 -1.28 5.21
N ASN A 237 -14.82 -0.06 5.34
CA ASN A 237 -15.26 0.71 4.18
C ASN A 237 -14.09 1.06 3.25
N GLU A 238 -12.96 1.50 3.80
CA GLU A 238 -11.72 1.71 3.04
C GLU A 238 -11.27 0.39 2.36
N GLY A 239 -11.28 -0.73 3.10
CA GLY A 239 -10.96 -2.03 2.54
C GLY A 239 -11.87 -2.40 1.35
N ILE A 240 -13.19 -2.23 1.49
CA ILE A 240 -14.18 -2.53 0.44
C ILE A 240 -14.02 -1.59 -0.74
N TYR A 241 -13.69 -0.32 -0.49
CA TYR A 241 -13.39 0.64 -1.55
C TYR A 241 -12.22 0.16 -2.44
N HIS A 242 -11.20 -0.43 -1.81
CA HIS A 242 -10.03 -0.96 -2.49
C HIS A 242 -10.23 -2.37 -3.08
N TYR A 243 -11.04 -3.21 -2.45
CA TYR A 243 -11.27 -4.61 -2.83
C TYR A 243 -12.77 -4.93 -2.87
N PRO A 244 -13.54 -4.34 -3.81
CA PRO A 244 -15.01 -4.43 -3.83
C PRO A 244 -15.56 -5.83 -4.13
N ASP A 245 -14.72 -6.75 -4.61
CA ASP A 245 -15.11 -8.12 -4.92
C ASP A 245 -14.60 -9.14 -3.89
N ASN A 246 -14.10 -8.68 -2.73
CA ASN A 246 -13.66 -9.57 -1.66
C ASN A 246 -14.77 -9.83 -0.64
N SER A 247 -15.27 -11.08 -0.61
CA SER A 247 -16.31 -11.56 0.31
C SER A 247 -16.02 -11.26 1.78
N MET A 248 -14.80 -11.53 2.25
CA MET A 248 -14.42 -11.42 3.65
C MET A 248 -14.57 -10.01 4.23
N LEU A 249 -14.34 -8.96 3.44
CA LEU A 249 -14.51 -7.59 3.91
C LEU A 249 -15.98 -7.24 4.16
N TYR A 250 -16.88 -7.71 3.30
CA TYR A 250 -18.32 -7.56 3.52
C TYR A 250 -18.77 -8.39 4.73
N LEU A 251 -18.31 -9.63 4.86
CA LEU A 251 -18.60 -10.48 6.02
C LEU A 251 -18.24 -9.78 7.34
N ASN A 252 -17.01 -9.25 7.45
CA ASN A 252 -16.57 -8.57 8.66
C ASN A 252 -17.33 -7.26 8.91
N ARG A 253 -17.74 -6.54 7.85
CA ARG A 253 -18.55 -5.31 7.99
C ARG A 253 -19.97 -5.63 8.45
N GLY A 254 -20.56 -6.71 7.93
CA GLY A 254 -21.86 -7.21 8.37
C GLY A 254 -21.86 -7.55 9.86
N ALA A 255 -20.85 -8.31 10.32
CA ALA A 255 -20.70 -8.63 11.74
C ALA A 255 -20.57 -7.37 12.60
N ALA A 256 -19.73 -6.42 12.19
CA ALA A 256 -19.56 -5.15 12.89
C ALA A 256 -20.86 -4.32 12.99
N LYS A 257 -21.69 -4.31 11.94
CA LYS A 257 -23.00 -3.65 11.92
C LYS A 257 -24.02 -4.35 12.80
N SER A 258 -24.00 -5.68 12.84
CA SER A 258 -24.86 -6.49 13.71
C SER A 258 -24.66 -6.13 15.18
N PHE A 259 -23.40 -5.96 15.62
CA PHE A 259 -23.10 -5.50 16.99
C PHE A 259 -23.62 -4.09 17.29
N LEU A 260 -23.80 -3.23 16.27
CA LEU A 260 -24.41 -1.91 16.39
C LEU A 260 -25.93 -1.92 16.21
N GLN A 261 -26.55 -3.11 16.12
CA GLN A 261 -27.99 -3.28 15.87
C GLN A 261 -28.45 -2.74 14.50
N ASP A 262 -27.53 -2.47 13.57
CA ASP A 262 -27.84 -2.19 12.17
C ASP A 262 -28.03 -3.52 11.42
N TYR A 263 -29.12 -4.21 11.74
CA TYR A 263 -29.41 -5.54 11.19
C TYR A 263 -29.68 -5.50 9.68
N GLN A 264 -30.30 -4.43 9.19
CA GLN A 264 -30.56 -4.25 7.75
C GLN A 264 -29.25 -4.06 6.97
N GLY A 265 -28.37 -3.19 7.48
CA GLY A 265 -27.05 -3.00 6.89
C GLY A 265 -26.19 -4.26 6.97
N ALA A 266 -26.31 -5.05 8.03
CA ALA A 266 -25.59 -6.30 8.20
C ALA A 266 -26.08 -7.39 7.23
N LYS A 267 -27.40 -7.57 7.10
CA LYS A 267 -28.01 -8.51 6.14
C LYS A 267 -27.61 -8.22 4.70
N SER A 268 -27.56 -6.93 4.33
CA SER A 268 -27.08 -6.49 3.01
C SER A 268 -25.63 -6.93 2.76
N ASP A 269 -24.74 -6.73 3.74
CA ASP A 269 -23.33 -7.10 3.63
C ASP A 269 -23.12 -8.62 3.57
N TYR A 270 -23.84 -9.40 4.40
CA TYR A 270 -23.79 -10.85 4.33
C TYR A 270 -24.31 -11.39 3.00
N SER A 271 -25.38 -10.80 2.48
CA SER A 271 -25.92 -11.17 1.17
C SER A 271 -24.90 -10.90 0.06
N ARG A 272 -24.24 -9.73 0.09
CA ARG A 272 -23.16 -9.41 -0.85
C ARG A 272 -21.98 -10.36 -0.72
N SER A 273 -21.59 -10.72 0.51
CA SER A 273 -20.51 -11.67 0.75
C SER A 273 -20.82 -13.06 0.17
N LEU A 274 -22.05 -13.56 0.34
CA LEU A 274 -22.49 -14.84 -0.24
C LEU A 274 -22.52 -14.82 -1.76
N GLN A 275 -22.94 -13.71 -2.38
CA GLN A 275 -22.88 -13.54 -3.84
C GLN A 275 -21.45 -13.65 -4.37
N LEU A 276 -20.47 -13.09 -3.64
CA LEU A 276 -19.06 -13.13 -4.00
C LEU A 276 -18.42 -14.49 -3.74
N GLN A 277 -18.83 -15.19 -2.66
CA GLN A 277 -18.30 -16.52 -2.32
C GLN A 277 -19.39 -17.40 -1.66
N PRO A 278 -20.09 -18.24 -2.46
CA PRO A 278 -21.24 -19.01 -1.98
C PRO A 278 -20.94 -20.10 -0.94
N THR A 279 -19.69 -20.48 -0.73
CA THR A 279 -19.29 -21.63 0.10
C THR A 279 -18.96 -21.31 1.57
N SER A 280 -19.20 -20.09 2.04
CA SER A 280 -18.87 -19.71 3.43
C SER A 280 -19.96 -20.13 4.43
N LEU A 281 -19.77 -21.30 5.07
CA LEU A 281 -20.67 -21.90 6.07
C LEU A 281 -20.98 -20.96 7.27
N ALA A 282 -20.06 -20.05 7.61
CA ALA A 282 -20.21 -19.09 8.70
C ALA A 282 -21.27 -18.01 8.44
N ILE A 283 -21.60 -17.73 7.17
CA ILE A 283 -22.54 -16.65 6.80
C ILE A 283 -23.98 -17.15 6.81
N VAL A 284 -24.17 -18.40 6.38
CA VAL A 284 -25.49 -19.06 6.36
C VAL A 284 -26.05 -19.14 7.77
N THR A 285 -25.20 -19.46 8.74
CA THR A 285 -25.57 -19.52 10.15
C THR A 285 -25.91 -18.14 10.73
N GLU A 286 -25.11 -17.08 10.48
CA GLU A 286 -25.44 -15.73 10.99
C GLU A 286 -26.76 -15.15 10.43
N LEU A 287 -27.08 -15.41 9.15
CA LEU A 287 -28.33 -14.91 8.54
C LEU A 287 -29.60 -15.57 9.11
N GLU A 288 -29.52 -16.85 9.49
CA GLU A 288 -30.67 -17.61 10.03
C GLU A 288 -31.08 -17.15 11.44
N PHE A 289 -30.16 -16.57 12.21
CA PHE A 289 -30.40 -16.12 13.59
C PHE A 289 -30.63 -14.61 13.73
N MET A 290 -30.68 -13.86 12.63
CA MET A 290 -30.98 -12.42 12.68
C MET A 290 -32.48 -12.16 12.90
N PRO A 291 -32.84 -11.19 13.77
CA PRO A 291 -34.23 -10.80 13.95
C PRO A 291 -34.81 -10.25 12.62
N PRO A 292 -36.13 -10.44 12.37
CA PRO A 292 -36.79 -10.00 11.15
C PRO A 292 -36.77 -8.49 10.94
#